data_AF-A0A6V7IIB3-F1
#
_entry.id   AF-A0A6V7IIB3-F1
#
_cell.length_a   1.000
_cell.length_b   1.000
_cell.length_c   1.000
_cell.angle_alpha   90.00
_cell.angle_beta   90.00
_cell.angle_gamma   90.00
#
_symmetry.space_group_name_H-M   'P 1'
#
loop_
_entity.id
_entity.type
_entity.pdbx_description
1 polymer ?
#
loop_
_entity_poly.entity_id
_entity_poly.type
_entity_poly.pdbx_seq_one_letter_code
_entity_poly.pdbx_strand_id
1 'polypeptide(L)'
;QKWRAHRKLIAPTFHLNVLKSFIDLFNANSRCVVEKMKKEGEKEFDIHDYMSETTVEILLETAMGVSKSTQDRSGFEYAMAVMKMCDILHLRHTKVWLRPDWLFNLTKYGKDQIQLLDIIHGLTKKIIQRKKEDYKAGKRNFITESKESKDAKATSVEGLSFGQSSGLKDDLDVDDNDVGEKKRLAFLDLLMEAGQQGVAINEQEVREQVDTIMFE
;
A
#
# COMPACT_ATOMS: atom_id res chain seq x y z
N GLN A 1 -9.02 -21.40 8.66
CA GLN A 1 -9.63 -21.47 7.31
C GLN A 1 -9.77 -20.09 6.68
N LYS A 2 -10.25 -19.06 7.39
CA LYS A 2 -10.35 -17.66 6.91
C LYS A 2 -9.07 -17.10 6.26
N TRP A 3 -7.92 -17.17 6.97
CA TRP A 3 -6.63 -16.69 6.43
C TRP A 3 -6.28 -17.31 5.06
N ARG A 4 -6.52 -18.62 4.89
CA ARG A 4 -6.24 -19.31 3.61
C ARG A 4 -7.12 -18.77 2.48
N ALA A 5 -8.39 -18.48 2.76
CA ALA A 5 -9.31 -17.90 1.80
C ALA A 5 -8.91 -16.47 1.41
N HIS A 6 -8.59 -15.62 2.40
CA HIS A 6 -8.14 -14.24 2.16
C HIS A 6 -6.83 -14.22 1.38
N ARG A 7 -5.84 -15.04 1.77
CA ARG A 7 -4.56 -15.11 1.06
C ARG A 7 -4.72 -15.58 -0.38
N LYS A 8 -5.60 -16.56 -0.64
CA LYS A 8 -5.92 -17.00 -2.00
C LYS A 8 -6.57 -15.89 -2.84
N LEU A 9 -7.43 -15.08 -2.23
CA LEU A 9 -8.04 -13.92 -2.89
C LEU A 9 -7.01 -12.83 -3.20
N ILE A 10 -6.09 -12.55 -2.28
CA ILE A 10 -5.17 -11.42 -2.34
C ILE A 10 -3.94 -11.70 -3.21
N ALA A 11 -3.41 -12.93 -3.20
CA ALA A 11 -2.15 -13.27 -3.87
C ALA A 11 -2.03 -12.79 -5.34
N PRO A 12 -3.08 -12.85 -6.19
CA PRO A 12 -2.99 -12.36 -7.58
C PRO A 12 -2.65 -10.88 -7.73
N THR A 13 -2.88 -10.05 -6.70
CA THR A 13 -2.56 -8.60 -6.72
C THR A 13 -1.07 -8.32 -6.61
N PHE A 14 -0.28 -9.31 -6.17
CA PHE A 14 1.17 -9.20 -6.02
C PHE A 14 1.94 -9.90 -7.15
N HIS A 15 1.24 -10.34 -8.20
CA HIS A 15 1.85 -10.98 -9.34
C HIS A 15 2.73 -9.98 -10.12
N LEU A 16 3.87 -10.44 -10.63
CA LEU A 16 4.86 -9.64 -11.38
C LEU A 16 4.27 -8.67 -12.42
N ASN A 17 3.25 -9.06 -13.19
CA ASN A 17 2.66 -8.17 -14.20
C ASN A 17 1.93 -6.97 -13.56
N VAL A 18 1.32 -7.17 -12.38
CA VAL A 18 0.75 -6.08 -11.59
C VAL A 18 1.88 -5.19 -11.06
N LEU A 19 2.94 -5.79 -10.51
CA LEU A 19 4.08 -5.03 -9.97
C LEU A 19 4.79 -4.19 -11.03
N LYS A 20 4.95 -4.71 -12.27
CA LYS A 20 5.52 -3.98 -13.41
C LYS A 20 4.75 -2.70 -13.73
N SER A 21 3.42 -2.70 -13.55
CA SER A 21 2.59 -1.51 -13.78
C SER A 21 2.90 -0.36 -12.80
N PHE A 22 3.50 -0.66 -11.65
CA PHE A 22 3.83 0.34 -10.62
C PHE A 22 5.21 0.98 -10.81
N ILE A 23 6.00 0.56 -11.80
CA ILE A 23 7.36 1.08 -12.03
C ILE A 23 7.36 2.60 -12.25
N ASP A 24 6.43 3.12 -13.06
CA ASP A 24 6.33 4.55 -13.32
C ASP A 24 5.94 5.34 -12.07
N LEU A 25 5.09 4.75 -11.23
CA LEU A 25 4.68 5.31 -9.94
C LEU A 25 5.86 5.35 -8.96
N PHE A 26 6.65 4.27 -8.87
CA PHE A 26 7.86 4.25 -8.06
C PHE A 26 8.85 5.31 -8.54
N ASN A 27 9.08 5.41 -9.86
CA ASN A 27 9.95 6.43 -10.43
C ASN A 27 9.48 7.85 -10.13
N ALA A 28 8.16 8.12 -10.21
CA ALA A 28 7.60 9.42 -9.89
C ALA A 28 7.78 9.79 -8.42
N ASN A 29 7.48 8.86 -7.51
CA ASN A 29 7.65 9.06 -6.06
C ASN A 29 9.14 9.21 -5.68
N SER A 30 10.03 8.40 -6.25
CA SER A 30 11.48 8.53 -6.05
C SER A 30 12.03 9.87 -6.52
N ARG A 31 11.55 10.40 -7.66
CA ARG A 31 11.94 11.76 -8.10
C ARG A 31 11.40 12.83 -7.15
N CYS A 32 10.18 12.67 -6.65
CA CYS A 32 9.57 13.61 -5.72
C CYS A 32 10.37 13.70 -4.40
N VAL A 33 10.79 12.56 -3.84
CA VAL A 33 11.55 12.56 -2.59
C VAL A 33 12.94 13.17 -2.78
N VAL A 34 13.62 12.87 -3.89
CA VAL A 34 14.91 13.49 -4.21
C VAL A 34 14.76 15.01 -4.30
N GLU A 35 13.68 15.51 -4.91
CA GLU A 35 13.43 16.95 -4.99
C GLU A 35 13.17 17.58 -3.62
N LYS A 36 12.53 16.85 -2.69
CA LYS A 36 12.37 17.31 -1.30
C LYS A 36 13.71 17.37 -0.57
N MET A 37 14.56 16.35 -0.74
CA MET A 37 15.87 16.26 -0.09
C MET A 37 16.87 17.31 -0.60
N LYS A 38 16.75 17.77 -1.86
CA LYS A 38 17.60 18.85 -2.40
C LYS A 38 17.59 20.13 -1.56
N LYS A 39 16.54 20.36 -0.76
CA LYS A 39 16.41 21.53 0.12
C LYS A 39 17.42 21.53 1.27
N GLU A 40 17.95 20.37 1.63
CA GLU A 40 18.96 20.23 2.69
C GLU A 40 20.35 20.72 2.24
N GLY A 41 20.58 20.83 0.93
CA GLY A 41 21.84 21.30 0.35
C GLY A 41 22.97 20.29 0.54
N GLU A 42 24.16 20.77 0.92
CA GLU A 42 25.36 19.94 1.15
C GLU A 42 25.53 19.52 2.62
N LYS A 43 24.50 19.70 3.45
CA LYS A 43 24.57 19.35 4.87
C LYS A 43 24.30 17.86 5.08
N GLU A 44 24.84 17.31 6.15
CA GLU A 44 24.38 16.03 6.68
C GLU A 44 22.98 16.21 7.27
N PHE A 45 22.06 15.30 6.95
CA PHE A 45 20.69 15.30 7.45
C PHE A 45 20.16 13.88 7.62
N ASP A 46 19.10 13.73 8.42
CA ASP A 46 18.42 12.44 8.61
C ASP A 46 17.43 12.20 7.46
N ILE A 47 17.59 11.07 6.77
CA ILE A 47 16.75 10.67 5.64
C ILE A 47 15.46 9.96 6.08
N HIS A 48 15.36 9.55 7.36
CA HIS A 48 14.30 8.68 7.85
C HIS A 48 12.90 9.21 7.54
N ASP A 49 12.65 10.49 7.82
CA ASP A 49 11.32 11.10 7.61
C ASP A 49 10.96 11.17 6.12
N TYR A 50 11.92 11.47 5.25
CA TYR A 50 11.72 11.50 3.80
C TYR A 50 11.41 10.11 3.24
N MET A 51 12.17 9.10 3.65
CA MET A 51 11.94 7.73 3.20
C MET A 51 10.61 7.20 3.71
N SER A 52 10.29 7.44 4.98
CA SER A 52 9.04 7.00 5.59
C SER A 52 7.83 7.64 4.92
N GLU A 53 7.88 8.94 4.64
CA GLU A 53 6.83 9.64 3.89
C GLU A 53 6.66 9.01 2.50
N THR A 54 7.74 8.81 1.75
CA THR A 54 7.69 8.26 0.39
C THR A 54 7.25 6.80 0.34
N THR A 55 7.65 5.97 1.31
CA THR A 55 7.17 4.58 1.41
C THR A 55 5.66 4.56 1.61
N VAL A 56 5.13 5.42 2.49
CA VAL A 56 3.69 5.52 2.71
C VAL A 56 2.97 6.06 1.48
N GLU A 57 3.51 7.10 0.82
CA GLU A 57 2.95 7.62 -0.44
C GLU A 57 2.84 6.50 -1.50
N ILE A 58 3.92 5.74 -1.73
CA ILE A 58 3.93 4.62 -2.67
C ILE A 58 2.88 3.56 -2.31
N LEU A 59 2.74 3.23 -1.03
CA LEU A 59 1.80 2.21 -0.57
C LEU A 59 0.34 2.68 -0.76
N LEU A 60 0.05 3.95 -0.45
CA LEU A 60 -1.26 4.57 -0.67
C LEU A 60 -1.63 4.59 -2.18
N GLU A 61 -0.67 4.89 -3.06
CA GLU A 61 -0.93 4.95 -4.50
C GLU A 61 -1.06 3.54 -5.12
N THR A 62 -0.24 2.57 -4.72
CA THR A 62 -0.23 1.21 -5.30
C THR A 62 -1.31 0.29 -4.73
N ALA A 63 -1.45 0.20 -3.41
CA ALA A 63 -2.38 -0.74 -2.77
C ALA A 63 -3.81 -0.18 -2.73
N MET A 64 -3.96 1.12 -2.44
CA MET A 64 -5.28 1.76 -2.34
C MET A 64 -5.75 2.47 -3.61
N GLY A 65 -4.85 2.71 -4.57
CA GLY A 65 -5.21 3.33 -5.85
C GLY A 65 -5.65 4.79 -5.70
N VAL A 66 -5.09 5.52 -4.73
CA VAL A 66 -5.38 6.94 -4.47
C VAL A 66 -4.16 7.77 -4.83
N SER A 67 -4.31 8.76 -5.72
CA SER A 67 -3.21 9.64 -6.12
C SER A 67 -2.95 10.75 -5.10
N LYS A 68 -1.70 11.24 -5.04
CA LYS A 68 -1.32 12.50 -4.37
C LYS A 68 -2.20 13.70 -4.72
N SER A 69 -2.71 13.79 -5.96
CA SER A 69 -3.63 14.86 -6.39
C SER A 69 -5.02 14.79 -5.73
N THR A 70 -5.37 13.61 -5.22
CA THR A 70 -6.63 13.33 -4.52
C THR A 70 -6.48 13.26 -3.00
N GLN A 71 -5.24 13.35 -2.51
CA GLN A 71 -4.92 13.43 -1.09
C GLN A 71 -4.70 14.91 -0.73
N ASP A 72 -5.60 15.45 0.09
CA ASP A 72 -5.28 16.64 0.86
C ASP A 72 -4.13 16.31 1.85
N ARG A 73 -3.72 17.27 2.70
CA ARG A 73 -2.74 17.09 3.81
C ARG A 73 -2.88 15.77 4.62
N SER A 74 -4.03 15.11 4.55
CA SER A 74 -4.36 13.77 5.04
C SER A 74 -3.33 12.65 4.79
N GLY A 75 -2.63 12.60 3.64
CA GLY A 75 -1.69 11.50 3.35
C GLY A 75 -0.42 11.55 4.19
N PHE A 76 0.17 12.74 4.32
CA PHE A 76 1.32 12.99 5.20
C PHE A 76 0.93 12.84 6.68
N GLU A 77 -0.22 13.39 7.09
CA GLU A 77 -0.73 13.24 8.46
C GLU A 77 -0.93 11.77 8.83
N TYR A 78 -1.40 10.97 7.88
CA TYR A 78 -1.52 9.53 8.03
C TYR A 78 -0.15 8.86 8.19
N ALA A 79 0.83 9.17 7.33
CA ALA A 79 2.19 8.61 7.45
C ALA A 79 2.81 8.92 8.82
N MET A 80 2.70 10.17 9.27
CA MET A 80 3.16 10.60 10.59
C MET A 80 2.40 9.89 11.72
N ALA A 81 1.10 9.66 11.56
CA ALA A 81 0.31 8.97 12.57
C ALA A 81 0.75 7.51 12.72
N VAL A 82 1.05 6.83 11.60
CA VAL A 82 1.56 5.47 11.58
C VAL A 82 2.92 5.38 12.26
N MET A 83 3.87 6.26 11.93
CA MET A 83 5.21 6.24 12.57
C MET A 83 5.12 6.43 14.09
N LYS A 84 4.33 7.40 14.56
CA LYS A 84 4.13 7.62 16.00
C LYS A 84 3.44 6.45 16.68
N MET A 85 2.53 5.76 15.98
CA MET A 85 1.90 4.55 16.49
C MET A 85 2.92 3.42 16.62
N CYS A 86 3.82 3.25 15.65
CA CYS A 86 4.95 2.30 15.73
C CYS A 86 5.84 2.57 16.94
N ASP A 87 6.17 3.84 17.22
CA ASP A 87 6.95 4.22 18.40
C ASP A 87 6.25 3.82 19.71
N ILE A 88 4.95 4.04 19.80
CA ILE A 88 4.13 3.64 20.96
C ILE A 88 4.12 2.11 21.11
N LEU A 89 3.92 1.37 20.02
CA LEU A 89 3.94 -0.08 20.02
C LEU A 89 5.31 -0.61 20.44
N HIS A 90 6.40 -0.08 19.88
CA HIS A 90 7.76 -0.45 20.25
C HIS A 90 8.03 -0.19 21.74
N LEU A 91 7.59 0.97 22.24
CA LEU A 91 7.70 1.34 23.65
C LEU A 91 6.89 0.39 24.55
N ARG A 92 5.73 -0.08 24.10
CA ARG A 92 4.88 -1.05 24.82
C ARG A 92 5.46 -2.46 24.80
N HIS A 93 6.15 -2.85 23.73
CA HIS A 93 6.83 -4.13 23.61
C HIS A 93 8.05 -4.21 24.54
N THR A 94 8.84 -3.13 24.59
CA THR A 94 10.07 -3.04 25.38
C THR A 94 9.80 -2.82 26.88
N LYS A 95 8.83 -1.97 27.24
CA LYS A 95 8.50 -1.68 28.64
C LYS A 95 7.39 -2.59 29.15
N VAL A 96 7.77 -3.66 29.84
CA VAL A 96 6.84 -4.69 30.35
C VAL A 96 5.71 -4.11 31.21
N TRP A 97 5.97 -3.03 31.97
CA TRP A 97 4.96 -2.38 32.80
C TRP A 97 3.90 -1.60 31.99
N LEU A 98 4.11 -1.31 30.71
CA LEU A 98 3.09 -0.69 29.84
C LEU A 98 2.26 -1.73 29.07
N ARG A 99 2.49 -3.02 29.28
CA ARG A 99 1.70 -4.08 28.62
C ARG A 99 0.25 -4.15 29.11
N PRO A 100 -0.04 -4.05 30.43
CA PRO A 100 -1.42 -4.10 30.90
C PRO A 100 -2.24 -2.93 30.33
N ASP A 101 -3.34 -3.23 29.63
CA ASP A 101 -4.16 -2.23 28.94
C ASP A 101 -4.63 -1.12 29.88
N TRP A 102 -5.08 -1.48 31.09
CA TRP A 102 -5.55 -0.50 32.07
C TRP A 102 -4.44 0.51 32.41
N LEU A 103 -3.25 0.04 32.73
CA LEU A 103 -2.14 0.90 33.14
C LEU A 103 -1.69 1.78 31.99
N PHE A 104 -1.63 1.23 30.77
CA PHE A 104 -1.31 1.99 29.56
C PHE A 104 -2.34 3.06 29.24
N ASN A 105 -3.63 2.74 29.34
CA ASN A 105 -4.74 3.66 29.06
C ASN A 105 -4.80 4.83 30.06
N LEU A 106 -4.24 4.67 31.26
CA LEU A 106 -4.07 5.76 32.23
C LEU A 106 -2.93 6.72 31.86
N THR A 107 -2.00 6.31 30.97
CA THR A 107 -0.87 7.15 30.54
C THR A 107 -1.25 8.11 29.42
N LYS A 108 -0.37 9.10 29.16
CA LYS A 108 -0.48 9.96 27.96
C LYS A 108 -0.43 9.14 26.67
N TYR A 109 0.38 8.08 26.61
CA TYR A 109 0.52 7.21 25.44
C TYR A 109 -0.80 6.56 25.03
N GLY A 110 -1.65 6.19 25.99
CA GLY A 110 -2.98 5.65 25.70
C GLY A 110 -3.89 6.67 25.00
N LYS A 111 -3.86 7.93 25.42
CA LYS A 111 -4.61 9.01 24.76
C LYS A 111 -4.08 9.31 23.37
N ASP A 112 -2.75 9.39 23.24
CA ASP A 112 -2.08 9.63 21.97
C ASP A 112 -2.37 8.49 20.98
N GLN A 113 -2.33 7.22 21.42
CA GLN A 113 -2.71 6.07 20.62
C GLN A 113 -4.14 6.18 20.07
N ILE A 114 -5.11 6.59 20.88
CA ILE A 114 -6.51 6.74 20.42
C ILE A 114 -6.59 7.77 19.30
N GLN A 115 -5.96 8.94 19.48
CA GLN A 115 -5.95 10.00 18.46
C GLN A 115 -5.27 9.56 17.16
N LEU A 116 -4.14 8.86 17.27
CA LEU A 116 -3.41 8.34 16.11
C LEU A 116 -4.25 7.30 15.36
N LEU A 117 -4.89 6.36 16.08
CA LEU A 117 -5.79 5.39 15.48
C LEU A 117 -7.01 6.03 14.80
N ASP A 118 -7.51 7.16 15.31
CA ASP A 118 -8.61 7.89 14.67
C ASP A 118 -8.19 8.51 13.33
N ILE A 119 -6.98 9.08 13.23
CA ILE A 119 -6.42 9.58 11.97
C ILE A 119 -6.25 8.44 10.97
N ILE A 120 -5.63 7.35 11.45
CA ILE A 120 -5.29 6.18 10.65
C ILE A 120 -6.56 5.55 10.07
N HIS A 121 -7.51 5.14 10.92
CA HIS A 121 -8.75 4.55 10.45
C HIS A 121 -9.64 5.56 9.71
N GLY A 122 -9.52 6.85 10.01
CA GLY A 122 -10.24 7.93 9.33
C GLY A 122 -9.91 7.96 7.85
N LEU A 123 -8.62 7.87 7.49
CA LEU A 123 -8.20 7.80 6.09
C LEU A 123 -8.70 6.52 5.42
N THR A 124 -8.49 5.34 6.03
CA THR A 124 -8.94 4.07 5.47
C THR A 124 -10.44 4.09 5.18
N LYS A 125 -11.26 4.57 6.14
CA LYS A 125 -12.72 4.71 5.97
C LYS A 125 -13.08 5.64 4.81
N LYS A 126 -12.43 6.80 4.71
CA LYS A 126 -12.67 7.77 3.63
C LYS A 126 -12.38 7.15 2.26
N ILE A 127 -11.29 6.40 2.14
CA ILE A 127 -10.87 5.77 0.89
C ILE A 127 -11.83 4.64 0.51
N ILE A 128 -12.17 3.74 1.45
CA ILE A 128 -13.13 2.65 1.21
C ILE A 128 -14.48 3.23 0.74
N GLN A 129 -14.97 4.28 1.42
CA GLN A 129 -16.23 4.93 1.05
C GLN A 129 -16.17 5.53 -0.36
N ARG A 130 -15.10 6.26 -0.68
CA ARG A 130 -14.90 6.84 -2.02
C ARG A 130 -14.86 5.76 -3.10
N LYS A 131 -14.12 4.67 -2.88
CA LYS A 131 -14.04 3.55 -3.83
C LYS A 131 -15.39 2.85 -4.01
N LYS A 132 -16.19 2.76 -2.96
CA LYS A 132 -17.57 2.23 -3.03
C LYS A 132 -18.45 3.10 -3.93
N GLU A 133 -18.30 4.42 -3.86
CA GLU A 133 -19.00 5.38 -4.72
C GLU A 133 -18.53 5.29 -6.17
N ASP A 134 -17.21 5.24 -6.40
CA ASP A 134 -16.63 5.08 -7.74
C ASP A 134 -17.10 3.78 -8.40
N TYR A 135 -17.14 2.68 -7.64
CA TYR A 135 -17.68 1.41 -8.12
C TYR A 135 -19.16 1.50 -8.52
N LYS A 136 -20.00 2.13 -7.70
CA LYS A 136 -21.43 2.36 -8.02
C LYS A 136 -21.61 3.26 -9.24
N ALA A 137 -20.71 4.22 -9.45
CA ALA A 137 -20.68 5.09 -10.61
C ALA A 137 -20.11 4.41 -11.87
N GLY A 138 -19.70 3.14 -11.79
CA GLY A 138 -19.10 2.38 -12.89
C GLY A 138 -17.65 2.78 -13.22
N LYS A 139 -17.02 3.64 -12.39
CA LYS A 139 -15.61 3.99 -12.52
C LYS A 139 -14.78 2.85 -11.92
N ARG A 140 -14.20 2.03 -12.80
CA ARG A 140 -13.24 0.99 -12.41
C ARG A 140 -11.83 1.44 -12.71
N ASN A 141 -10.98 1.47 -11.67
CA ASN A 141 -9.55 1.70 -11.82
C ASN A 141 -8.89 0.39 -12.25
N PHE A 142 -8.85 0.15 -13.56
CA PHE A 142 -8.09 -0.96 -14.10
C PHE A 142 -6.61 -0.59 -14.14
N ILE A 143 -5.77 -1.55 -13.77
CA ILE A 143 -4.33 -1.41 -14.00
C ILE A 143 -4.13 -1.62 -15.51
N THR A 144 -3.72 -0.57 -16.21
CA THR A 144 -3.34 -0.67 -17.62
C THR A 144 -2.06 -1.49 -17.68
N GLU A 145 -2.10 -2.68 -18.26
CA GLU A 145 -0.88 -3.41 -18.57
C GLU A 145 -0.02 -2.52 -19.47
N SER A 146 1.22 -2.29 -19.04
CA SER A 146 2.22 -1.70 -19.92
C SER A 146 2.37 -2.65 -21.09
N LYS A 147 1.81 -2.27 -22.26
CA LYS A 147 2.09 -2.96 -23.52
C LYS A 147 3.60 -3.06 -23.61
N GLU A 148 4.13 -4.27 -23.60
CA GLU A 148 5.53 -4.50 -23.93
C GLU A 148 5.77 -3.88 -25.31
N SER A 149 6.41 -2.71 -25.32
CA SER A 149 7.02 -2.19 -26.52
C SER A 149 8.19 -3.12 -26.80
N LYS A 150 8.08 -3.91 -27.87
CA LYS A 150 9.12 -4.84 -28.33
C LYS A 150 10.45 -4.17 -28.71
N ASP A 151 10.59 -2.86 -28.50
CA ASP A 151 11.70 -2.03 -28.98
C ASP A 151 12.35 -1.15 -27.88
N ALA A 152 12.27 -1.52 -26.61
CA ALA A 152 13.10 -0.87 -25.59
C ALA A 152 14.48 -1.55 -25.51
N LYS A 153 15.46 -0.98 -26.21
CA LYS A 153 16.89 -1.31 -26.03
C LYS A 153 17.24 -1.26 -24.55
N ALA A 154 17.55 -2.43 -23.98
CA ALA A 154 18.01 -2.57 -22.60
C ALA A 154 19.23 -1.66 -22.38
N THR A 155 19.09 -0.66 -21.52
CA THR A 155 20.25 0.05 -20.97
C THR A 155 20.84 -0.86 -19.89
N SER A 156 21.66 -1.82 -20.33
CA SER A 156 22.43 -2.66 -19.41
C SER A 156 23.53 -1.81 -18.78
N VAL A 157 23.32 -1.39 -17.54
CA VAL A 157 24.44 -0.91 -16.71
C VAL A 157 25.16 -2.16 -16.22
N GLU A 158 26.39 -2.39 -16.68
CA GLU A 158 27.20 -3.54 -16.25
C GLU A 158 27.33 -3.56 -14.73
N GLY A 159 26.95 -4.67 -14.09
CA GLY A 159 27.07 -4.89 -12.66
C GLY A 159 25.79 -4.77 -11.83
N LEU A 160 24.66 -4.34 -12.40
CA LEU A 160 23.36 -4.31 -11.71
C LEU A 160 22.39 -5.35 -12.31
N SER A 161 21.90 -6.28 -11.48
CA SER A 161 20.90 -7.30 -11.84
C SER A 161 19.52 -6.72 -12.20
N PHE A 162 19.35 -5.41 -12.07
CA PHE A 162 18.08 -4.71 -12.26
C PHE A 162 17.84 -4.45 -13.76
N GLY A 163 17.38 -5.47 -14.49
CA GLY A 163 17.10 -5.32 -15.92
C GLY A 163 16.75 -6.60 -16.67
N GLN A 164 17.08 -7.78 -16.14
CA GLN A 164 16.70 -9.06 -16.74
C GLN A 164 15.44 -9.60 -16.07
N SER A 165 14.27 -9.12 -16.49
CA SER A 165 12.97 -9.70 -16.09
C SER A 165 12.45 -10.76 -17.06
N SER A 166 13.12 -10.93 -18.22
CA SER A 166 12.80 -11.96 -19.20
C SER A 166 13.15 -13.35 -18.64
N GLY A 167 12.14 -14.10 -18.19
CA GLY A 167 12.29 -15.48 -17.73
C GLY A 167 12.08 -15.73 -16.23
N LEU A 168 11.75 -14.70 -15.43
CA LEU A 168 11.26 -14.89 -14.06
C LEU A 168 9.82 -15.40 -14.12
N LYS A 169 9.64 -16.71 -13.96
CA LYS A 169 8.32 -17.31 -13.71
C LYS A 169 7.90 -17.00 -12.29
N ASP A 170 6.74 -16.37 -12.14
CA ASP A 170 6.06 -16.19 -10.86
C ASP A 170 5.56 -17.57 -10.38
N ASP A 171 5.56 -17.84 -9.08
CA ASP A 171 5.00 -19.08 -8.52
C ASP A 171 3.47 -19.18 -8.71
N LEU A 172 2.86 -18.08 -9.18
CA LEU A 172 1.47 -17.99 -9.62
C LEU A 172 1.26 -18.26 -11.12
N ASP A 173 2.32 -18.50 -11.92
CA ASP A 173 2.27 -18.78 -13.36
C ASP A 173 1.77 -20.21 -13.68
N VAL A 174 0.66 -20.64 -13.07
CA VAL A 174 -0.01 -21.91 -13.39
C VAL A 174 -0.87 -21.69 -14.64
N ASP A 175 -0.31 -22.07 -15.80
CA ASP A 175 -0.92 -22.20 -17.13
C ASP A 175 -2.03 -21.17 -17.47
N ASP A 176 -1.63 -20.10 -18.18
CA ASP A 176 -2.46 -19.09 -18.87
C ASP A 176 -3.33 -19.68 -20.02
N ASN A 177 -4.01 -20.80 -19.79
CA ASN A 177 -5.01 -21.35 -20.72
C ASN A 177 -6.46 -21.12 -20.26
N ASP A 178 -6.71 -20.24 -19.29
CA ASP A 178 -8.07 -19.87 -18.93
C ASP A 178 -8.56 -18.69 -19.79
N VAL A 179 -9.56 -19.00 -20.60
CA VAL A 179 -10.15 -18.14 -21.62
C VAL A 179 -10.70 -16.86 -21.00
N GLY A 180 -10.07 -15.73 -21.36
CA GLY A 180 -10.55 -14.37 -21.09
C GLY A 180 -9.60 -13.58 -20.19
N GLU A 181 -8.87 -12.63 -20.77
CA GLU A 181 -8.03 -11.65 -20.07
C GLU A 181 -8.85 -10.89 -19.00
N LYS A 182 -8.88 -11.39 -17.77
CA LYS A 182 -9.46 -10.67 -16.63
C LYS A 182 -8.54 -9.49 -16.33
N LYS A 183 -9.04 -8.28 -16.58
CA LYS A 183 -8.35 -7.03 -16.25
C LYS A 183 -7.94 -7.05 -14.77
N ARG A 184 -6.63 -6.87 -14.52
CA ARG A 184 -6.06 -6.89 -13.16
C ARG A 184 -6.43 -5.60 -12.42
N LEU A 185 -6.83 -5.74 -11.16
CA LEU A 185 -7.27 -4.65 -10.29
C LEU A 185 -6.20 -4.36 -9.23
N ALA A 186 -6.17 -3.11 -8.75
CA ALA A 186 -5.42 -2.78 -7.55
C ALA A 186 -5.99 -3.51 -6.32
N PHE A 187 -5.18 -3.66 -5.28
CA PHE A 187 -5.51 -4.48 -4.12
C PHE A 187 -6.87 -4.13 -3.49
N LEU A 188 -7.11 -2.84 -3.20
CA LEU A 188 -8.39 -2.40 -2.64
C LEU A 188 -9.57 -2.63 -3.60
N ASP A 189 -9.38 -2.42 -4.90
CA ASP A 189 -10.43 -2.61 -5.89
C ASP A 189 -10.83 -4.09 -6.00
N LEU A 190 -9.87 -5.01 -5.91
CA LEU A 190 -10.13 -6.45 -5.86
C LEU A 190 -10.94 -6.84 -4.63
N LEU A 191 -10.57 -6.34 -3.44
CA LEU A 191 -11.29 -6.62 -2.21
C LEU A 191 -12.72 -6.08 -2.24
N MET A 192 -12.92 -4.89 -2.82
CA MET A 192 -14.25 -4.29 -2.98
C MET A 192 -15.14 -5.10 -3.93
N GLU A 193 -14.58 -5.61 -5.03
CA GLU A 193 -15.32 -6.48 -5.95
C GLU A 193 -15.71 -7.81 -5.28
N ALA A 194 -14.77 -8.45 -4.59
CA ALA A 194 -15.02 -9.70 -3.88
C ALA A 194 -16.05 -9.55 -2.75
N GLY A 195 -16.03 -8.41 -2.06
CA GLY A 195 -16.98 -8.10 -0.99
C GLY A 195 -18.41 -7.89 -1.48
N GLN A 196 -18.58 -7.26 -2.65
CA GLN A 196 -19.92 -7.02 -3.22
C GLN A 196 -20.53 -8.24 -3.90
N GLN A 197 -19.72 -9.15 -4.43
CA GLN A 197 -20.20 -10.42 -4.99
C GLN A 197 -20.67 -11.40 -3.89
N GLY A 198 -20.31 -11.15 -2.62
CA GLY A 198 -20.75 -11.96 -1.47
C GLY A 198 -20.12 -13.37 -1.41
N VAL A 199 -19.14 -13.66 -2.27
CA VAL A 199 -18.59 -15.00 -2.47
C VAL A 199 -17.42 -15.32 -1.53
N ALA A 200 -16.71 -14.33 -0.97
CA ALA A 200 -15.44 -14.59 -0.29
C ALA A 200 -15.10 -13.76 0.96
N ILE A 201 -15.61 -12.53 1.10
CA ILE A 201 -15.20 -11.61 2.18
C ILE A 201 -16.35 -10.62 2.50
N ASN A 202 -16.53 -10.22 3.75
CA ASN A 202 -17.51 -9.20 4.13
C ASN A 202 -16.88 -7.79 4.27
N GLU A 203 -17.68 -6.73 4.40
CA GLU A 203 -17.18 -5.34 4.47
C GLU A 203 -16.24 -5.08 5.67
N GLN A 204 -16.49 -5.73 6.80
CA GLN A 204 -15.61 -5.65 7.96
C GLN A 204 -14.26 -6.33 7.67
N GLU A 205 -14.29 -7.51 7.06
CA GLU A 205 -13.10 -8.27 6.68
C GLU A 205 -12.30 -7.53 5.59
N VAL A 206 -12.95 -6.84 4.64
CA VAL A 206 -12.27 -5.96 3.68
C VAL A 206 -11.49 -4.89 4.42
N ARG A 207 -12.11 -4.21 5.39
CA ARG A 207 -11.44 -3.20 6.19
C ARG A 207 -10.28 -3.77 6.99
N GLU A 208 -10.47 -4.92 7.64
CA GLU A 208 -9.41 -5.59 8.40
C GLU A 208 -8.22 -5.97 7.50
N GLN A 209 -8.46 -6.46 6.28
CA GLN A 209 -7.38 -6.78 5.33
C GLN A 209 -6.67 -5.52 4.84
N VAL A 210 -7.40 -4.43 4.57
CA VAL A 210 -6.78 -3.15 4.21
C VAL A 210 -5.93 -2.63 5.36
N ASP A 211 -6.47 -2.59 6.57
CA ASP A 211 -5.71 -2.18 7.75
C ASP A 211 -4.47 -3.09 7.92
N THR A 212 -4.59 -4.41 7.75
CA THR A 212 -3.43 -5.32 7.84
C THR A 212 -2.34 -4.99 6.82
N ILE A 213 -2.67 -4.83 5.54
CA ILE A 213 -1.66 -4.52 4.50
C ILE A 213 -1.04 -3.13 4.69
N MET A 214 -1.75 -2.20 5.33
CA MET A 214 -1.24 -0.88 5.63
C MET A 214 -0.38 -0.82 6.91
N PHE A 215 -0.50 -1.79 7.84
CA PHE A 215 0.04 -1.69 9.21
C PHE A 215 0.86 -2.89 9.73
N GLU A 216 0.83 -4.06 9.09
CA GLU A 216 1.72 -5.22 9.40
C GLU A 216 2.85 -5.37 8.38
#